data_AF-A0A443J2Q8-F1
#
_entry.id   AF-A0A443J2Q8-F1
#
_cell.length_a   1.000
_cell.length_b   1.000
_cell.length_c   1.000
_cell.angle_alpha   90.00
_cell.angle_beta   90.00
_cell.angle_gamma   90.00
#
_symmetry.space_group_name_H-M   'P 1'
#
loop_
_entity.id
_entity.type
_entity.pdbx_description
1 polymer ?
#
loop_
_entity_poly.entity_id
_entity_poly.type
_entity_poly.pdbx_seq_one_letter_code
_entity_poly.pdbx_strand_id
1 'polypeptide(L)'
;MAPTTARRNPARSEGTRPGVIWAWAVAGVILVGGLFYLVWKSQFAAAQSYLFDTGSVAEESGYCLAVAQDVVAGGPPVGSYVDEAAKFWLNRLKATGAPMGPVIVQARKRLAGDLNRRAGSNEDQMAQAMEVCSRRAVMYGMRFRAFQ
;
A
#
# COMPACT_ATOMS: atom_id res chain seq x y z
N MET A 1 20.61 82.35 -14.76
CA MET A 1 21.15 81.28 -13.89
C MET A 1 20.02 80.80 -12.99
N ALA A 2 19.47 79.62 -13.28
CA ALA A 2 18.44 78.98 -12.47
C ALA A 2 19.00 77.63 -11.98
N PRO A 3 18.84 77.27 -10.69
CA PRO A 3 19.43 76.05 -10.16
C PRO A 3 18.64 74.82 -10.63
N THR A 4 19.39 73.86 -11.16
CA THR A 4 18.94 72.52 -11.55
C THR A 4 18.49 71.74 -10.31
N THR A 5 17.20 71.42 -10.22
CA THR A 5 16.66 70.55 -9.17
C THR A 5 17.03 69.10 -9.47
N ALA A 6 17.99 68.57 -8.71
CA ALA A 6 18.35 67.16 -8.73
C ALA A 6 17.18 66.32 -8.18
N ARG A 7 16.48 65.60 -9.06
CA ARG A 7 15.43 64.64 -8.70
C ARG A 7 16.09 63.39 -8.11
N ARG A 8 16.21 63.33 -6.78
CA ARG A 8 16.57 62.11 -6.05
C ARG A 8 15.47 61.07 -6.28
N ASN A 9 15.75 60.02 -7.05
CA ASN A 9 14.96 58.80 -7.04
C ASN A 9 15.34 58.01 -5.78
N PRO A 10 14.44 57.79 -4.80
CA PRO A 10 14.67 56.79 -3.79
C PRO A 10 14.52 55.43 -4.47
N ALA A 11 15.64 54.74 -4.70
CA ALA A 11 15.63 53.30 -4.85
C ALA A 11 14.96 52.75 -3.59
N ARG A 12 13.69 52.38 -3.70
CA ARG A 12 12.91 51.73 -2.65
C ARG A 12 13.50 50.33 -2.49
N SER A 13 14.60 50.22 -1.76
CA SER A 13 15.00 48.95 -1.18
C SER A 13 13.91 48.60 -0.20
N GLU A 14 12.92 47.82 -0.65
CA GLU A 14 12.04 47.07 0.24
C GLU A 14 12.92 46.09 1.01
N GLY A 15 13.57 46.62 2.05
CA GLY A 15 14.29 45.83 3.03
C GLY A 15 13.26 44.87 3.59
N THR A 16 13.36 43.61 3.15
CA THR A 16 12.51 42.53 3.60
C THR A 16 12.64 42.52 5.11
N ARG A 17 11.60 43.02 5.79
CA ARG A 17 11.64 43.22 7.24
C ARG A 17 12.03 41.86 7.84
N PRO A 18 13.02 41.77 8.72
CA PRO A 18 13.52 40.48 9.22
C PRO A 18 12.39 39.62 9.80
N GLY A 19 11.35 40.25 10.36
CA GLY A 19 10.13 39.57 10.81
C GLY A 19 9.34 38.83 9.72
N VAL A 20 9.36 39.28 8.47
CA VAL A 20 8.72 38.60 7.33
C VAL A 20 9.46 37.31 7.00
N ILE A 21 10.79 37.32 7.05
CA ILE A 21 11.63 36.12 6.82
C ILE A 21 11.35 35.08 7.90
N TRP A 22 11.29 35.50 9.16
CA TRP A 22 10.93 34.62 10.28
C TRP A 22 9.50 34.09 10.17
N ALA A 23 8.55 34.92 9.75
CA ALA A 23 7.17 34.49 9.54
C ALA A 23 7.06 33.39 8.47
N TRP A 24 7.78 33.53 7.35
CA TRP A 24 7.83 32.50 6.30
C TRP A 24 8.55 31.23 6.77
N ALA A 25 9.62 31.36 7.56
CA ALA A 25 10.31 30.21 8.12
C ALA A 25 9.41 29.39 9.07
N VAL A 26 8.68 30.07 9.97
CA VAL A 26 7.73 29.42 10.88
C VAL A 26 6.58 28.77 10.10
N ALA A 27 6.01 29.48 9.11
CA ALA A 27 4.96 28.93 8.25
C ALA A 27 5.43 27.69 7.49
N GLY A 28 6.67 27.70 6.97
CA GLY A 28 7.29 26.55 6.31
C GLY A 28 7.47 25.36 7.24
N VAL A 29 7.95 25.58 8.47
CA VAL A 29 8.10 24.51 9.48
C VAL A 29 6.75 23.93 9.88
N ILE A 30 5.72 24.75 10.05
CA ILE A 30 4.36 24.28 10.36
C ILE A 30 3.79 23.46 9.21
N LEU A 31 3.99 23.91 7.96
CA LEU A 31 3.51 23.20 6.77
C LEU A 31 4.21 21.85 6.61
N VAL A 32 5.54 21.82 6.69
CA VAL A 32 6.33 20.59 6.57
C VAL A 32 6.06 19.66 7.75
N GLY A 33 6.00 20.18 8.98
CA GLY A 33 5.66 19.40 10.18
C GLY A 33 4.23 18.86 10.12
N GLY A 34 3.28 19.63 9.61
CA GLY A 34 1.90 19.21 9.39
C GLY A 34 1.78 18.13 8.32
N LEU A 35 2.46 18.29 7.18
CA LEU A 35 2.54 17.26 6.12
C LEU A 35 3.22 16.00 6.65
N PHE A 36 4.32 16.13 7.38
CA PHE A 36 5.00 15.01 8.02
C PHE A 36 4.08 14.32 9.02
N TYR A 37 3.37 15.06 9.87
CA TYR A 37 2.42 14.50 10.82
C TYR A 37 1.26 13.79 10.12
N LEU A 38 0.72 14.36 9.04
CA LEU A 38 -0.33 13.73 8.25
C LEU A 38 0.17 12.47 7.54
N VAL A 39 1.37 12.50 6.96
CA VAL A 39 2.00 11.33 6.33
C VAL A 39 2.33 10.27 7.37
N TRP A 40 2.90 10.65 8.51
CA TRP A 40 3.20 9.76 9.63
C TRP A 40 1.93 9.10 10.15
N LYS A 41 0.89 9.90 10.43
CA LYS A 41 -0.43 9.38 10.81
C LYS A 41 -1.06 8.57 9.69
N SER A 42 -0.82 8.89 8.42
CA SER A 42 -1.31 8.13 7.26
C SER A 42 -0.48 6.88 6.94
N GLN A 43 0.75 6.74 7.43
CA GLN A 43 1.53 5.49 7.36
C GLN A 43 1.09 4.52 8.49
N PHE A 44 0.52 5.06 9.57
CA PHE A 44 -0.17 4.28 10.61
C PHE A 44 -1.68 4.10 10.34
N ALA A 45 -2.32 4.98 9.55
CA ALA A 45 -3.76 4.94 9.23
C ALA A 45 -4.08 4.45 7.81
N ALA A 46 -3.13 4.48 6.87
CA ALA A 46 -3.01 3.36 5.97
C ALA A 46 -2.59 2.24 6.91
N ALA A 47 -3.58 1.49 7.39
CA ALA A 47 -3.29 0.18 7.92
C ALA A 47 -2.28 -0.45 6.93
N GLN A 48 -1.40 -1.33 7.42
CA GLN A 48 -1.16 -2.52 6.61
C GLN A 48 -2.54 -3.10 6.38
N SER A 49 -3.26 -2.59 5.39
CA SER A 49 -4.61 -3.00 5.17
C SER A 49 -4.42 -4.47 4.95
N TYR A 50 -5.10 -5.25 5.77
CA TYR A 50 -5.73 -6.43 5.24
C TYR A 50 -6.24 -5.98 3.88
N LEU A 51 -5.51 -6.27 2.80
CA LEU A 51 -5.86 -5.77 1.47
C LEU A 51 -7.25 -6.27 1.07
N PHE A 52 -7.81 -7.15 1.91
CA PHE A 52 -9.12 -7.75 1.91
C PHE A 52 -9.76 -7.86 3.30
N ASP A 53 -9.51 -6.95 4.26
CA ASP A 53 -10.21 -6.84 5.57
C ASP A 53 -10.62 -8.20 6.18
N THR A 54 -9.66 -9.13 6.23
CA THR A 54 -9.88 -10.51 6.66
C THR A 54 -9.77 -10.53 8.18
N GLY A 55 -10.88 -10.83 8.86
CA GLY A 55 -11.01 -10.72 10.31
C GLY A 55 -10.27 -11.81 11.08
N SER A 56 -9.69 -12.80 10.39
CA SER A 56 -8.92 -13.89 11.01
C SER A 56 -7.81 -14.44 10.12
N VAL A 57 -6.83 -15.11 10.74
CA VAL A 57 -5.73 -15.82 10.02
C VAL A 57 -6.27 -16.90 9.09
N ALA A 58 -7.39 -17.54 9.42
CA ALA A 58 -8.03 -18.54 8.59
C ALA A 58 -8.63 -17.91 7.32
N GLU A 59 -9.32 -16.78 7.44
CA GLU A 59 -9.86 -16.03 6.31
C GLU A 59 -8.75 -15.52 5.38
N GLU A 60 -7.66 -14.99 5.95
CA GLU A 60 -6.50 -14.55 5.18
C GLU A 60 -5.88 -15.70 4.39
N SER A 61 -5.64 -16.84 5.06
CA SER A 61 -5.04 -18.01 4.43
C SER A 61 -5.95 -18.59 3.34
N GLY A 62 -7.27 -18.60 3.56
CA GLY A 62 -8.24 -18.99 2.55
C GLY A 62 -8.26 -18.05 1.35
N TYR A 63 -8.20 -16.74 1.59
CA TYR A 63 -8.18 -15.73 0.53
C TYR A 63 -6.93 -15.86 -0.35
N CYS A 64 -5.74 -15.90 0.27
CA CYS A 64 -4.50 -16.04 -0.48
C CYS A 64 -4.36 -17.40 -1.17
N LEU A 65 -4.97 -18.45 -0.63
CA LEU A 65 -5.08 -19.73 -1.33
C LEU A 65 -5.98 -19.61 -2.57
N ALA A 66 -7.11 -18.91 -2.48
CA ALA A 66 -8.00 -18.69 -3.63
C ALA A 66 -7.28 -17.88 -4.73
N VAL A 67 -6.57 -16.81 -4.36
CA VAL A 67 -5.77 -16.02 -5.30
C VAL A 67 -4.72 -16.88 -6.01
N ALA A 68 -3.96 -17.68 -5.27
CA ALA A 68 -2.93 -18.55 -5.86
C ALA A 68 -3.51 -19.63 -6.79
N GLN A 69 -4.74 -20.06 -6.56
CA GLN A 69 -5.43 -21.03 -7.42
C GLN A 69 -6.01 -20.40 -8.69
N ASP A 70 -6.54 -19.18 -8.58
CA ASP A 70 -7.25 -18.51 -9.67
C ASP A 70 -6.29 -17.71 -10.58
N VAL A 71 -5.08 -17.38 -10.12
CA VAL A 71 -4.10 -16.58 -10.92
C VAL A 71 -3.58 -17.35 -12.15
N VAL A 72 -3.62 -18.68 -12.12
CA VAL A 72 -3.29 -19.53 -13.28
C VAL A 72 -4.54 -20.31 -13.66
N ALA A 73 -5.19 -19.91 -14.76
CA ALA A 73 -6.32 -20.64 -15.31
C ALA A 73 -5.88 -22.06 -15.71
N GLY A 74 -6.25 -23.06 -14.90
CA GLY A 74 -5.80 -24.46 -15.06
C GLY A 74 -4.95 -25.00 -13.91
N GLY A 75 -4.65 -24.15 -12.92
CA GLY A 75 -3.84 -24.51 -11.76
C GLY A 75 -2.35 -24.23 -11.95
N PRO A 76 -1.63 -23.90 -10.87
CA PRO A 76 -0.23 -23.53 -10.97
C PRO A 76 0.64 -24.72 -11.41
N PRO A 77 1.63 -24.51 -12.31
CA PRO A 77 2.60 -25.54 -12.65
C PRO A 77 3.30 -26.06 -11.40
N VAL A 78 3.47 -27.38 -11.28
CA VAL A 78 4.13 -28.00 -10.11
C VAL A 78 5.55 -27.47 -9.99
N GLY A 79 5.92 -26.99 -8.79
CA GLY A 79 7.22 -26.39 -8.53
C GLY A 79 7.35 -24.92 -8.95
N SER A 80 6.28 -24.30 -9.48
CA SER A 80 6.24 -22.86 -9.68
C SER A 80 6.14 -22.11 -8.35
N TYR A 81 6.54 -20.84 -8.35
CA TYR A 81 6.32 -19.91 -7.25
C TYR A 81 4.85 -19.88 -6.77
N VAL A 82 3.89 -19.99 -7.70
CA VAL A 82 2.46 -19.97 -7.37
C VAL A 82 2.03 -21.27 -6.68
N ASP A 83 2.56 -22.42 -7.10
CA ASP A 83 2.34 -23.72 -6.46
C ASP A 83 2.93 -23.74 -5.03
N GLU A 84 4.13 -23.19 -4.85
CA GLU A 84 4.72 -23.02 -3.52
C GLU A 84 3.85 -22.15 -2.62
N ALA A 85 3.38 -21.00 -3.11
CA ALA A 85 2.48 -20.11 -2.40
C ALA A 85 1.18 -20.83 -2.00
N ALA A 86 0.56 -21.55 -2.93
CA ALA A 86 -0.67 -22.31 -2.66
C ALA A 86 -0.46 -23.34 -1.55
N LYS A 87 0.65 -24.10 -1.58
CA LYS A 87 0.99 -25.08 -0.53
C LYS A 87 1.20 -24.43 0.83
N PHE A 88 1.89 -23.29 0.88
CA PHE A 88 2.10 -22.55 2.13
C PHE A 88 0.78 -22.11 2.76
N TRP A 89 -0.09 -21.45 1.98
CA TRP A 89 -1.37 -20.96 2.47
C TRP A 89 -2.33 -22.09 2.85
N LEU A 90 -2.30 -23.19 2.10
CA LEU A 90 -3.03 -24.41 2.46
C LEU A 90 -2.55 -24.98 3.81
N ASN A 91 -1.23 -25.11 4.01
CA ASN A 91 -0.67 -25.61 5.26
C ASN A 91 -0.97 -24.69 6.44
N ARG A 92 -0.93 -23.38 6.22
CA ARG A 92 -1.30 -22.38 7.22
C ARG A 92 -2.77 -22.47 7.59
N LEU A 93 -3.66 -22.63 6.61
CA LEU A 93 -5.09 -22.87 6.85
C LEU A 93 -5.34 -24.18 7.61
N LYS A 94 -4.54 -25.23 7.37
CA LYS A 94 -4.63 -26.46 8.18
C LYS A 94 -4.22 -26.20 9.63
N ALA A 95 -3.16 -25.42 9.83
CA ALA A 95 -2.62 -25.12 11.15
C ALA A 95 -3.57 -24.29 12.03
N THR A 96 -4.51 -23.54 11.45
CA THR A 96 -5.52 -22.80 12.23
C THR A 96 -6.61 -23.69 12.80
N GLY A 97 -6.76 -24.94 12.32
CA GLY A 97 -7.81 -25.86 12.75
C GLY A 97 -9.23 -25.46 12.33
N ALA A 98 -9.37 -24.43 11.49
CA ALA A 98 -10.67 -23.97 11.00
C ALA A 98 -11.28 -24.96 9.97
N PRO A 99 -12.62 -24.98 9.83
CA PRO A 99 -13.26 -25.82 8.82
C PRO A 99 -12.89 -25.33 7.40
N MET A 100 -12.01 -26.06 6.73
CA MET A 100 -11.38 -25.62 5.48
C MET A 100 -12.38 -25.36 4.35
N GLY A 101 -13.37 -26.24 4.19
CA GLY A 101 -14.37 -26.14 3.10
C GLY A 101 -15.12 -24.80 3.11
N PRO A 102 -15.84 -24.47 4.20
CA PRO A 102 -16.53 -23.19 4.34
C PRO A 102 -15.61 -21.98 4.16
N VAL A 103 -14.40 -22.02 4.74
CA VAL A 103 -13.43 -20.91 4.66
C VAL A 103 -12.96 -20.69 3.20
N ILE A 104 -12.67 -21.75 2.47
CA ILE A 104 -12.24 -21.66 1.06
C ILE A 104 -13.39 -21.15 0.18
N VAL A 105 -14.61 -21.64 0.39
CA VAL A 105 -15.79 -21.19 -0.37
C VAL A 105 -16.06 -19.70 -0.12
N GLN A 106 -15.99 -19.28 1.15
CA GLN A 106 -16.16 -17.88 1.52
C GLN A 106 -15.05 -17.00 0.94
N ALA A 107 -13.80 -17.47 0.97
CA ALA A 107 -12.66 -16.79 0.39
C ALA A 107 -12.81 -16.58 -1.12
N ARG A 108 -13.19 -17.62 -1.88
CA ARG A 108 -13.45 -17.51 -3.33
C ARG A 108 -14.60 -16.56 -3.64
N LYS A 109 -15.68 -16.61 -2.86
CA LYS A 109 -16.81 -15.67 -3.01
C LYS A 109 -16.36 -14.23 -2.78
N ARG A 110 -15.51 -14.00 -1.77
CA ARG A 110 -14.96 -12.67 -1.47
C ARG A 110 -14.06 -12.19 -2.60
N LEU A 111 -13.14 -13.04 -3.07
CA LEU A 111 -12.27 -12.74 -4.22
C LEU A 111 -13.08 -12.33 -5.46
N ALA A 112 -14.09 -13.12 -5.83
CA ALA A 112 -14.98 -12.77 -6.95
C ALA A 112 -15.71 -11.44 -6.73
N GLY A 113 -16.19 -11.18 -5.51
CA GLY A 113 -16.82 -9.92 -5.15
C GLY A 113 -15.86 -8.72 -5.18
N ASP A 114 -14.58 -8.93 -4.91
CA ASP A 114 -13.55 -7.89 -4.94
C ASP A 114 -13.12 -7.57 -6.38
N LEU A 115 -12.96 -8.60 -7.22
CA LEU A 115 -12.68 -8.44 -8.65
C LEU A 115 -13.80 -7.67 -9.35
N ASN A 116 -15.07 -7.96 -9.01
CA ASN A 116 -16.22 -7.27 -9.60
C ASN A 116 -16.39 -5.82 -9.14
N ARG A 117 -15.81 -5.42 -8.01
CA ARG A 117 -15.98 -4.08 -7.42
C ARG A 117 -14.91 -3.08 -7.84
N ARG A 118 -13.74 -3.53 -8.26
CA ARG A 118 -12.61 -2.67 -8.61
C ARG A 118 -12.62 -2.37 -10.11
N ALA A 119 -12.34 -1.12 -10.46
CA ALA A 119 -12.12 -0.73 -11.85
C ALA A 119 -10.72 -1.18 -12.30
N GLY A 120 -10.62 -1.87 -13.44
CA GLY A 120 -9.35 -2.34 -14.04
C GLY A 120 -9.46 -3.74 -14.64
N SER A 121 -8.38 -4.24 -15.25
CA SER A 121 -8.32 -5.63 -15.72
C SER A 121 -8.29 -6.60 -14.53
N ASN A 122 -9.03 -7.70 -14.63
CA ASN A 122 -8.98 -8.77 -13.64
C ASN A 122 -7.57 -9.34 -13.49
N GLU A 123 -6.79 -9.40 -14.57
CA GLU A 123 -5.40 -9.89 -14.52
C GLU A 123 -4.51 -8.99 -13.65
N ASP A 124 -4.58 -7.67 -13.82
CA ASP A 124 -3.80 -6.73 -13.02
C ASP A 124 -4.16 -6.81 -11.54
N GLN A 125 -5.45 -6.94 -11.24
CA GLN A 125 -5.94 -7.09 -9.88
C GLN A 125 -5.47 -8.41 -9.25
N MET A 126 -5.50 -9.51 -10.00
CA MET A 126 -5.00 -10.81 -9.55
C MET A 126 -3.48 -10.80 -9.34
N ALA A 127 -2.72 -10.16 -10.23
CA ALA A 127 -1.28 -10.00 -10.10
C ALA A 127 -0.91 -9.22 -8.83
N GLN A 128 -1.61 -8.11 -8.57
CA GLN A 128 -1.43 -7.32 -7.35
C GLN A 128 -1.82 -8.11 -6.09
N ALA A 129 -2.95 -8.84 -6.12
CA ALA A 129 -3.36 -9.67 -5.00
C ALA A 129 -2.32 -10.77 -4.71
N MET A 130 -1.73 -11.36 -5.76
CA MET A 130 -0.70 -12.37 -5.64
C MET A 130 0.60 -11.81 -5.06
N GLU A 131 1.02 -10.62 -5.47
CA GLU A 131 2.18 -9.93 -4.89
C GLU A 131 2.00 -9.64 -3.40
N VAL A 132 0.79 -9.19 -3.01
CA VAL A 132 0.49 -8.89 -1.60
C VAL A 132 0.49 -10.18 -0.77
N CYS A 133 -0.14 -11.23 -1.27
CA CYS A 133 -0.15 -12.54 -0.60
C CYS A 133 1.27 -13.11 -0.48
N SER A 134 2.12 -13.01 -1.49
CA SER A 134 3.48 -13.53 -1.38
C SER A 134 4.34 -12.72 -0.42
N ARG A 135 4.24 -11.39 -0.44
CA ARG A 135 4.93 -10.52 0.52
C ARG A 135 4.57 -10.89 1.96
N ARG A 136 3.29 -11.16 2.23
CA ARG A 136 2.85 -11.64 3.55
C ARG A 136 3.37 -13.02 3.88
N ALA A 137 3.39 -13.94 2.91
CA ALA A 137 3.96 -15.26 3.13
C ALA A 137 5.45 -15.17 3.55
N VAL A 138 6.23 -14.29 2.93
CA VAL A 138 7.62 -14.01 3.33
C VAL A 138 7.69 -13.43 4.75
N MET A 139 6.82 -12.48 5.10
CA MET A 139 6.75 -11.95 6.47
C MET A 139 6.44 -13.05 7.51
N TYR A 140 5.67 -14.07 7.13
CA TYR A 140 5.41 -15.25 7.94
C TYR A 140 6.52 -16.30 7.91
N GLY A 141 7.67 -16.00 7.28
CA GLY A 141 8.85 -16.86 7.26
C GLY A 141 8.95 -17.81 6.07
N MET A 142 8.07 -17.69 5.08
CA MET A 142 8.17 -18.47 3.85
C MET A 142 9.40 -18.07 3.04
N ARG A 143 10.15 -19.05 2.54
CA ARG A 143 11.22 -18.84 1.55
C ARG A 143 10.84 -19.59 0.28
N PHE A 144 10.56 -18.87 -0.78
CA PHE A 144 10.27 -19.45 -2.09
C PHE A 144 11.56 -20.05 -2.67
N ARG A 145 11.50 -21.31 -3.11
CA ARG A 145 12.65 -21.96 -3.77
C ARG A 145 12.75 -21.51 -5.22
N ALA A 146 11.64 -21.07 -5.80
CA ALA A 146 11.59 -20.49 -7.14
C ALA A 146 12.49 -19.24 -7.34
N PHE A 147 12.98 -18.62 -6.25
CA PHE A 147 13.89 -17.47 -6.30
C PHE A 147 15.31 -17.76 -5.76
N GLN A 148 15.63 -19.04 -5.53
CA GLN A 148 16.97 -19.50 -5.13
C GLN A 148 17.67 -20.17 -6.32
#